data_AF-A0A972ALP7-F1
#
_entry.id   AF-A0A972ALP7-F1
#
_cell.length_a   1.000
_cell.length_b   1.000
_cell.length_c   1.000
_cell.angle_alpha   90.00
_cell.angle_beta   90.00
_cell.angle_gamma   90.00
#
_symmetry.space_group_name_H-M   'P 1'
#
loop_
_entity.id
_entity.type
_entity.pdbx_description
1 polymer ?
#
loop_
_entity_poly.entity_id
_entity_poly.type
_entity_poly.pdbx_seq_one_letter_code
_entity_poly.pdbx_strand_id
1 'polypeptide(L)'
;MTVKSDLEKAIAAEQAAMGTYAMFAESTDDPAAKQMFQEMQQDALRHIQMLNGRLNYLSEHNPMYNQSGGQNPQGQQPSSPNQDEPKIIQTQK
;
A
#
# COMPACT_ATOMS: atom_id res chain seq x y z
N MET A 1 -4.31 -8.58 11.50
CA MET A 1 -3.67 -8.83 10.19
C MET A 1 -3.48 -7.48 9.53
N THR A 2 -2.30 -7.22 9.00
CA THR A 2 -2.01 -5.97 8.25
C THR A 2 -1.92 -6.29 6.77
N VAL A 3 -2.19 -5.30 5.93
CA VAL A 3 -2.04 -5.43 4.46
C VAL A 3 -0.65 -5.94 4.08
N LYS A 4 0.39 -5.58 4.84
CA LYS A 4 1.75 -6.13 4.68
C LYS A 4 1.79 -7.65 4.89
N SER A 5 1.29 -8.14 6.02
CA SER A 5 1.30 -9.57 6.33
C SER A 5 0.47 -10.39 5.32
N ASP A 6 -0.55 -9.78 4.72
CA ASP A 6 -1.38 -10.45 3.72
C ASP A 6 -0.66 -10.49 2.35
N LEU A 7 0.08 -9.45 1.98
CA LEU A 7 0.93 -9.44 0.79
C LEU A 7 2.07 -10.46 0.88
N GLU A 8 2.73 -10.56 2.04
CA GLU A 8 3.81 -11.54 2.26
C GLU A 8 3.29 -12.98 2.14
N LYS A 9 2.10 -13.27 2.69
CA LYS A 9 1.44 -14.56 2.51
C LYS A 9 1.08 -14.84 1.05
N ALA A 10 0.56 -13.83 0.34
CA ALA A 10 0.23 -13.97 -1.08
C ALA A 10 1.47 -14.26 -1.92
N ILE A 11 2.59 -13.57 -1.68
CA ILE A 11 3.87 -13.83 -2.35
C ILE A 11 4.33 -15.28 -2.12
N ALA A 12 4.27 -15.76 -0.88
CA ALA A 12 4.66 -17.13 -0.55
C ALA A 12 3.75 -18.17 -1.25
N ALA A 13 2.45 -17.91 -1.33
CA ALA A 13 1.50 -18.78 -2.03
C ALA A 13 1.78 -18.84 -3.54
N GLU A 14 2.02 -17.70 -4.18
CA GLU A 14 2.37 -17.64 -5.61
C GLU A 14 3.72 -18.31 -5.90
N GLN A 15 4.72 -18.18 -5.00
CA GLN A 15 5.99 -18.90 -5.12
C GLN A 15 5.81 -20.42 -5.08
N ALA A 16 4.96 -20.90 -4.16
CA ALA A 16 4.63 -22.33 -4.07
C ALA A 16 3.87 -22.81 -5.32
N ALA A 17 2.92 -22.02 -5.82
CA ALA A 17 2.21 -22.31 -7.06
C ALA A 17 3.16 -22.37 -8.26
N MET A 18 4.06 -21.39 -8.40
CA MET A 18 5.09 -21.35 -9.44
C MET A 18 5.95 -22.61 -9.46
N GLY A 19 6.43 -23.06 -8.29
CA GLY A 19 7.19 -24.30 -8.16
C GLY A 19 6.38 -25.54 -8.53
N THR A 20 5.10 -25.57 -8.13
CA THR A 20 4.18 -26.66 -8.47
C THR A 20 3.95 -26.76 -9.98
N TYR A 21 3.72 -25.64 -10.67
CA TYR A 21 3.55 -25.61 -12.12
C TYR A 21 4.83 -26.03 -12.85
N ALA A 22 6.01 -25.63 -12.37
CA ALA A 22 7.28 -26.09 -12.93
C ALA A 22 7.41 -27.61 -12.84
N MET A 23 7.12 -28.20 -11.67
CA MET A 23 7.12 -29.66 -11.50
C MET A 23 6.10 -30.36 -12.41
N PHE A 24 4.90 -29.79 -12.56
CA PHE A 24 3.87 -30.35 -13.43
C PHE A 24 4.28 -30.32 -14.90
N ALA A 25 4.88 -29.22 -15.36
CA ALA A 25 5.44 -29.11 -16.70
C ALA A 25 6.53 -30.16 -16.96
N GLU A 26 7.38 -30.45 -15.98
CA GLU A 26 8.42 -31.50 -16.09
C GLU A 26 7.85 -32.92 -16.06
N SER A 27 6.80 -33.15 -15.27
CA SER A 27 6.24 -34.49 -15.04
C SER A 27 5.25 -34.98 -16.11
N THR A 28 4.72 -34.07 -16.94
CA THR A 28 3.72 -34.43 -17.94
C THR A 28 4.33 -34.79 -19.31
N ASP A 29 3.76 -35.83 -19.93
CA ASP A 29 4.08 -36.25 -21.29
C ASP A 29 3.22 -35.55 -22.35
N ASP A 30 2.12 -34.89 -21.94
CA ASP A 30 1.25 -34.14 -22.84
C ASP A 30 1.88 -32.78 -23.21
N PRO A 31 2.22 -32.53 -24.50
CA PRO A 31 2.84 -31.27 -24.92
C PRO A 31 1.95 -30.04 -24.67
N ALA A 32 0.63 -30.19 -24.80
CA ALA A 32 -0.31 -29.09 -24.56
C ALA A 32 -0.37 -28.74 -23.06
N ALA A 33 -0.43 -29.76 -22.20
CA ALA A 33 -0.39 -29.56 -20.75
C ALA A 33 0.95 -28.96 -20.29
N LYS A 34 2.08 -29.39 -20.89
CA LYS A 34 3.40 -28.83 -20.61
C LYS A 34 3.45 -27.33 -20.90
N GLN A 35 2.96 -26.91 -22.07
CA GLN A 35 2.88 -25.49 -22.44
C GLN A 35 1.98 -24.72 -21.46
N MET A 36 0.80 -25.26 -21.15
CA MET A 36 -0.13 -24.65 -20.19
C MET A 36 0.53 -24.41 -18.82
N PHE A 37 1.23 -25.41 -18.26
CA PHE A 37 1.91 -25.24 -16.98
C PHE A 37 3.07 -24.24 -17.03
N GLN A 38 3.79 -24.16 -18.14
CA GLN A 38 4.84 -23.15 -18.34
C GLN A 38 4.24 -21.73 -18.39
N GLU A 39 3.10 -21.54 -19.05
CA GLU A 39 2.37 -20.27 -19.07
C GLU A 39 1.89 -19.90 -17.65
N MET A 40 1.32 -20.85 -16.90
CA MET A 40 0.90 -20.62 -15.51
C MET A 40 2.09 -20.28 -14.60
N GLN A 41 3.25 -20.88 -14.81
CA GLN A 41 4.48 -20.54 -14.09
C GLN A 41 4.90 -19.08 -14.36
N GLN A 42 4.84 -18.63 -15.62
CA GLN A 42 5.13 -17.24 -15.99
C GLN A 42 4.12 -16.28 -15.35
N ASP A 43 2.85 -16.66 -15.30
CA ASP A 43 1.80 -15.86 -14.68
C ASP A 43 2.02 -15.69 -13.17
N ALA A 44 2.36 -16.77 -12.47
CA ALA A 44 2.73 -16.70 -11.05
C ALA A 44 3.93 -15.78 -10.81
N LEU A 45 4.94 -15.80 -11.70
CA LEU A 45 6.06 -14.85 -11.64
C LEU A 45 5.59 -13.39 -11.81
N ARG A 46 4.68 -13.12 -12.75
CA ARG A 46 4.09 -11.78 -12.92
C ARG A 46 3.36 -11.33 -11.67
N HIS A 47 2.58 -12.21 -11.02
CA HIS A 47 1.91 -11.92 -9.75
C HIS A 47 2.92 -11.58 -8.65
N ILE A 48 3.96 -12.38 -8.48
CA ILE A 48 5.03 -12.16 -7.49
C ILE A 48 5.67 -10.78 -7.69
N GLN A 49 5.96 -10.38 -8.93
CA GLN A 49 6.55 -9.07 -9.23
C GLN A 49 5.60 -7.92 -8.85
N MET A 50 4.31 -8.03 -9.19
CA MET A 50 3.30 -7.02 -8.84
C MET A 50 3.12 -6.89 -7.32
N LEU A 51 3.05 -8.01 -6.61
CA LEU A 51 2.90 -8.04 -5.16
C LEU A 51 4.12 -7.46 -4.45
N ASN A 52 5.33 -7.80 -4.90
CA ASN A 52 6.57 -7.20 -4.38
C ASN A 52 6.62 -5.69 -4.63
N GLY A 53 6.21 -5.23 -5.82
CA GLY A 53 6.11 -3.80 -6.12
C GLY A 53 5.20 -3.07 -5.13
N ARG A 54 4.04 -3.66 -4.80
CA ARG A 54 3.12 -3.10 -3.80
C ARG A 54 3.71 -3.15 -2.38
N LEU A 55 4.36 -4.24 -2.01
CA LEU A 55 5.00 -4.40 -0.71
C LEU A 55 6.11 -3.36 -0.49
N ASN A 56 6.92 -3.10 -1.51
CA ASN A 56 7.96 -2.08 -1.51
C ASN A 56 7.35 -0.69 -1.36
N TYR A 57 6.34 -0.35 -2.17
CA TYR A 57 5.63 0.92 -2.05
C TYR A 57 5.08 1.14 -0.64
N LEU A 58 4.46 0.13 -0.02
CA LEU A 58 3.95 0.23 1.35
C LEU A 58 5.06 0.34 2.39
N SER A 59 6.25 -0.18 2.12
CA SER A 59 7.41 -0.06 3.02
C SER A 59 8.05 1.33 2.93
N GLU A 60 8.03 1.94 1.74
CA GLU A 60 8.59 3.27 1.48
C GLU A 60 7.63 4.43 1.81
N HIS A 61 6.31 4.23 1.65
CA HIS A 61 5.30 5.30 1.71
C HIS A 61 4.29 5.20 2.85
N ASN A 62 4.37 4.23 3.77
CA ASN A 62 3.46 4.21 4.93
C ASN A 62 3.96 5.11 6.08
N PRO A 63 3.29 6.23 6.40
CA PRO A 63 3.58 7.05 7.59
C PRO A 63 3.21 6.38 8.92
N MET A 64 2.51 5.24 8.92
CA MET A 64 2.27 4.44 10.16
C MET A 64 3.55 3.87 10.79
N TYR A 65 4.72 3.98 10.13
CA TYR A 65 6.02 3.72 10.76
C TYR A 65 6.70 4.98 11.34
N ASN A 66 6.29 6.18 10.88
CA ASN A 66 6.78 7.48 11.39
C ASN A 66 5.82 8.15 12.38
N GLN A 67 4.64 7.57 12.67
CA GLN A 67 3.59 8.22 13.45
C GLN A 67 3.22 7.48 14.76
N SER A 68 4.11 6.62 15.27
CA SER A 68 4.09 6.21 16.69
C SER A 68 4.92 7.13 17.59
N GLY A 69 5.48 8.23 17.05
CA GLY A 69 6.39 9.15 17.74
C GLY A 69 5.95 10.61 17.84
N GLY A 70 4.66 10.93 17.77
CA GLY A 70 4.18 12.31 17.86
C GLY A 70 2.90 12.43 18.68
N GLN A 71 3.04 12.36 20.00
CA GLN A 71 1.99 12.81 20.91
C GLN A 71 1.60 14.26 20.60
N ASN A 72 0.30 14.49 20.43
CA ASN A 72 -0.31 15.80 20.62
C ASN A 72 0.03 16.34 22.03
N PRO A 73 0.35 17.63 22.17
CA PRO A 73 -0.12 18.41 23.29
C PRO A 73 -1.20 19.36 22.78
N GLN A 74 -2.44 19.00 23.09
CA GLN A 74 -3.55 19.92 23.11
C GLN A 74 -3.31 20.88 24.28
N GLY A 75 -3.12 22.17 24.01
CA GLY A 75 -2.92 23.16 25.05
C GLY A 75 -2.81 24.59 24.54
N GLN A 76 -3.91 25.33 24.68
CA GLN A 76 -4.02 26.80 24.79
C GLN A 76 -4.35 27.59 23.51
N GLN A 77 -5.65 27.85 23.43
CA GLN A 77 -6.33 28.91 22.71
C GLN A 77 -6.15 30.25 23.45
N PRO A 78 -5.72 31.33 22.79
CA PRO A 78 -6.05 32.68 23.21
C PRO A 78 -7.27 33.18 22.43
N SER A 79 -8.32 33.49 23.18
CA SER A 79 -9.54 34.19 22.79
C SER A 79 -9.27 35.52 22.07
N SER A 80 -9.93 35.73 20.94
CA SER A 80 -10.08 37.03 20.26
C SER A 80 -10.83 38.03 21.14
N PRO A 81 -10.59 39.34 20.92
CA PRO A 81 -11.72 40.25 20.74
C PRO A 81 -11.65 41.01 19.41
N ASN A 82 -12.76 40.88 18.68
CA ASN A 82 -13.35 41.77 17.67
C ASN A 82 -12.75 43.18 17.53
N GLN A 83 -12.44 43.61 16.29
CA GLN A 83 -12.69 44.96 15.79
C GLN A 83 -12.87 44.94 14.26
N ASP A 84 -14.06 44.57 13.79
CA ASP A 84 -14.62 45.13 12.57
C ASP A 84 -15.44 46.35 12.99
N GLU A 85 -14.97 47.56 12.69
CA GLU A 85 -15.85 48.65 12.25
C GLU A 85 -15.04 49.83 11.66
N PRO A 86 -15.40 50.33 10.47
CA PRO A 86 -14.76 51.48 9.83
C PRO A 86 -15.28 52.79 10.45
N LYS A 87 -14.38 53.68 10.89
CA LYS A 87 -14.78 55.03 11.31
C LYS A 87 -15.08 55.89 10.08
N ILE A 88 -16.36 55.91 9.70
CA ILE A 88 -16.93 56.92 8.80
C ILE A 88 -16.92 58.27 9.54
N ILE A 89 -16.36 59.28 8.89
CA ILE A 89 -16.40 60.68 9.29
C ILE A 89 -17.85 61.16 9.22
N GLN A 90 -18.43 61.61 10.34
CA GLN A 90 -19.68 62.37 10.32
C GLN A 90 -19.59 63.59 11.25
N THR A 91 -19.69 64.74 10.60
CA THR A 91 -19.78 66.12 11.09
C THR A 91 -21.01 66.35 11.97
N GLN A 92 -20.86 67.16 13.03
CA GLN A 92 -21.79 68.17 13.60
C GLN A 92 -21.23 68.55 15.00
N LYS A 93 -21.08 69.81 15.40
CA LYS A 93 -21.98 70.97 15.28
C LYS A 93 -21.18 72.27 15.45
#